data_AF-A0AAD7RT64-F1
#
_entry.id   AF-A0AAD7RT64-F1
#
_cell.length_a   1.000
_cell.length_b   1.000
_cell.length_c   1.000
_cell.angle_alpha   90.00
_cell.angle_beta   90.00
_cell.angle_gamma   90.00
#
_symmetry.space_group_name_H-M   'P 1'
#
loop_
_entity.id
_entity.type
_entity.pdbx_description
1 polymer ?
#
loop_
_entity_poly.entity_id
_entity_poly.type
_entity_poly.pdbx_seq_one_letter_code
_entity_poly.pdbx_strand_id
1 'polypeptide(L)'
;MGLCLSPQRRAFVAPCRNFYYITMLRDPVSRYLSEWKHVQRGATWKTALHMCDGRAPTQDELPACYSGDDWAGVTLLEFMDCPSNLANNRQVRMLADLSLVGCYNLSSMNESERGRILLESARSNLRSMAFYGLTEFQRKTQYLFERTFSLRFIAAFTQINSTRAAGVGIGAAARRRIEELNLLDVQLYEYAKDLFLQRFQVSRRGERRELRERRVQRRKQRRWRKEQRVAFLSPHRTEGEEEQEEEEEEGRRRRTWAPLRTMPARWRADRIDLNEAPHGPEVDIGQRPVCIGTVSAIPFAAMQSRSVRQHSARRGVRESMLVRSGGKVRGCRERLLQ
;
A
#
# COMPACT_ATOMS: atom_id res chain seq x y z
N MET A 1 -46.96 39.36 30.25
CA MET A 1 -46.55 38.80 28.94
C MET A 1 -45.10 38.37 29.03
N GLY A 2 -44.83 37.12 29.40
CA GLY A 2 -43.49 36.55 29.43
C GLY A 2 -43.27 35.74 28.14
N LEU A 3 -42.41 36.24 27.25
CA LEU A 3 -42.03 35.53 26.03
C LEU A 3 -41.00 34.46 26.41
N CYS A 4 -41.39 33.19 26.29
CA CYS A 4 -40.47 32.07 26.34
C CYS A 4 -39.47 32.15 25.18
N LEU A 5 -38.20 32.34 25.50
CA LEU A 5 -37.09 32.13 24.58
C LEU A 5 -36.94 30.63 24.31
N SER A 6 -37.15 30.21 23.07
CA SER A 6 -36.94 28.86 22.59
C SER A 6 -35.47 28.43 22.75
N PRO A 7 -35.15 27.21 23.23
CA PRO A 7 -33.79 26.73 23.29
C PRO A 7 -33.27 26.45 21.89
N GLN A 8 -32.15 27.06 21.53
CA GLN A 8 -31.41 26.78 20.30
C GLN A 8 -31.10 25.29 20.20
N ARG A 9 -31.75 24.62 19.24
CA ARG A 9 -31.37 23.28 18.80
C ARG A 9 -29.95 23.38 18.23
N ARG A 10 -28.95 23.00 19.01
CA ARG A 10 -27.60 22.72 18.51
C ARG A 10 -27.74 21.56 17.52
N ALA A 11 -27.67 21.86 16.23
CA ALA A 11 -27.52 20.84 15.21
C ALA A 11 -26.24 20.06 15.52
N PHE A 12 -26.37 18.77 15.86
CA PHE A 12 -25.23 17.87 15.93
C PHE A 12 -24.68 17.75 14.50
N VAL A 13 -23.61 18.47 14.20
CA VAL A 13 -22.82 18.25 12.98
C VAL A 13 -22.18 16.87 13.16
N ALA A 14 -22.71 15.87 12.46
CA ALA A 14 -22.10 14.55 12.43
C ALA A 14 -20.63 14.71 11.96
N PRO A 15 -19.65 14.07 12.62
CA PRO A 15 -18.26 14.19 12.22
C PRO A 15 -18.10 13.73 10.76
N CYS A 16 -17.53 14.59 9.93
CA CYS A 16 -17.20 14.26 8.54
C CYS A 16 -16.31 13.01 8.52
N ARG A 17 -16.79 11.94 7.91
CA ARG A 17 -16.02 10.70 7.74
C ARG A 17 -15.15 10.82 6.50
N ASN A 18 -13.85 10.53 6.65
CA ASN A 18 -12.91 10.51 5.53
C ASN A 18 -12.94 9.13 4.87
N PHE A 19 -13.22 9.10 3.56
CA PHE A 19 -13.17 7.89 2.75
C PHE A 19 -11.98 7.95 1.80
N TYR A 20 -11.06 6.99 1.92
CA TYR A 20 -9.87 6.89 1.08
C TYR A 20 -10.06 5.78 0.05
N TYR A 21 -10.44 6.17 -1.16
CA TYR A 21 -10.61 5.22 -2.27
C TYR A 21 -9.25 4.73 -2.77
N ILE A 22 -9.16 3.42 -2.98
CA ILE A 22 -8.00 2.75 -3.56
C ILE A 22 -8.42 1.75 -4.64
N THR A 23 -7.54 1.50 -5.61
CA THR A 23 -7.79 0.50 -6.67
C THR A 23 -6.52 -0.13 -7.22
N MET A 24 -6.69 -1.14 -8.08
CA MET A 24 -5.62 -1.83 -8.82
C MET A 24 -5.97 -1.87 -10.31
N LEU A 25 -5.00 -1.51 -11.15
CA LEU A 25 -5.12 -1.60 -12.61
C LEU A 25 -4.15 -2.63 -13.18
N ARG A 26 -4.47 -3.08 -14.39
CA ARG A 26 -3.71 -4.06 -15.15
C ARG A 26 -3.73 -3.70 -16.63
N ASP A 27 -2.66 -4.07 -17.33
CA ASP A 27 -2.58 -4.04 -18.78
C ASP A 27 -3.86 -4.58 -19.42
N PRO A 28 -4.56 -3.81 -20.27
CA PRO A 28 -5.90 -4.15 -20.75
C PRO A 28 -5.98 -5.50 -21.45
N VAL A 29 -4.99 -5.84 -22.29
CA VAL A 29 -4.96 -7.13 -23.00
C VAL A 29 -4.82 -8.28 -21.99
N SER A 30 -3.85 -8.17 -21.07
CA SER A 30 -3.63 -9.16 -20.03
C SER A 30 -4.84 -9.31 -19.09
N ARG A 31 -5.51 -8.21 -18.77
CA ARG A 31 -6.72 -8.17 -17.96
C ARG A 31 -7.88 -8.85 -18.70
N TYR A 32 -8.12 -8.50 -19.95
CA TYR A 32 -9.19 -9.04 -20.79
C TYR A 32 -9.06 -10.56 -20.97
N LEU A 33 -7.86 -11.04 -21.31
CA LEU A 33 -7.59 -12.48 -21.41
C LEU A 33 -7.77 -13.22 -20.08
N SER A 34 -7.39 -12.58 -18.97
CA SER A 34 -7.58 -13.14 -17.64
C SER A 34 -9.06 -13.27 -17.29
N GLU A 35 -9.88 -12.30 -17.69
CA GLU A 35 -11.33 -12.32 -17.51
C GLU A 35 -11.97 -13.38 -18.39
N TRP A 36 -11.64 -13.42 -19.69
CA TRP A 36 -12.08 -14.49 -20.59
C TRP A 36 -11.82 -15.87 -20.01
N LYS A 37 -10.59 -16.15 -19.54
CA LYS A 37 -10.28 -17.45 -18.91
C LYS A 37 -11.09 -17.71 -17.65
N HIS A 38 -11.49 -16.68 -16.92
CA HIS A 38 -12.34 -16.84 -15.73
C HIS A 38 -13.78 -17.17 -16.13
N VAL A 39 -14.32 -16.45 -17.12
CA VAL A 39 -15.65 -16.66 -17.68
C VAL A 39 -15.77 -18.04 -18.32
N GLN A 40 -14.76 -18.47 -19.08
CA GLN A 40 -14.65 -19.81 -19.66
C GLN A 40 -14.78 -20.93 -18.61
N ARG A 41 -14.51 -20.65 -17.33
CA ARG A 41 -14.66 -21.58 -16.19
C ARG A 41 -15.93 -21.35 -15.36
N GLY A 42 -16.90 -20.59 -15.87
CA GLY A 42 -18.22 -20.38 -15.24
C GLY A 42 -18.37 -19.08 -14.45
N ALA A 43 -17.43 -18.12 -14.53
CA ALA A 43 -17.62 -16.82 -13.87
C ALA A 43 -18.58 -15.92 -14.66
N THR A 44 -19.55 -15.32 -13.98
CA THR A 44 -20.54 -14.41 -14.60
C THR A 44 -20.64 -13.05 -13.90
N TRP A 45 -20.39 -13.01 -12.58
CA TRP A 45 -20.72 -11.86 -11.72
C TRP A 45 -22.16 -11.36 -11.85
N LYS A 46 -23.11 -12.25 -12.21
CA LYS A 46 -24.51 -11.91 -12.50
C LYS A 46 -25.30 -11.27 -11.36
N THR A 47 -24.78 -11.33 -10.13
CA THR A 47 -25.37 -10.68 -8.95
C THR A 47 -24.91 -9.23 -8.74
N ALA A 48 -24.05 -8.69 -9.63
CA ALA A 48 -23.65 -7.30 -9.59
C ALA A 48 -24.85 -6.38 -9.87
N LEU A 49 -25.09 -5.42 -8.98
CA LEU A 49 -26.28 -4.56 -9.05
C LEU A 49 -26.23 -3.52 -10.16
N HIS A 50 -25.03 -3.10 -10.56
CA HIS A 50 -24.83 -2.06 -11.57
C HIS A 50 -25.61 -0.75 -11.28
N MET A 51 -25.70 -0.37 -10.01
CA MET A 51 -26.45 0.83 -9.59
C MET A 51 -25.89 2.09 -10.23
N CYS A 52 -26.77 2.86 -10.88
CA CYS A 52 -26.50 4.18 -11.42
C CYS A 52 -27.78 5.02 -11.32
N ASP A 53 -27.67 6.28 -10.91
CA ASP A 53 -28.81 7.18 -10.68
C ASP A 53 -29.96 6.57 -9.85
N GLY A 54 -29.60 5.77 -8.83
CA GLY A 54 -30.56 5.19 -7.89
C GLY A 54 -31.30 3.95 -8.38
N ARG A 55 -30.98 3.40 -9.56
CA ARG A 55 -31.61 2.16 -10.07
C ARG A 55 -30.60 1.18 -10.69
N ALA A 56 -31.01 -0.08 -10.81
CA ALA A 56 -30.31 -1.07 -11.61
C ALA A 56 -30.71 -0.94 -13.11
N PRO A 57 -29.83 -1.33 -14.04
CA PRO A 57 -30.13 -1.35 -15.46
C PRO A 57 -31.13 -2.47 -15.81
N THR A 58 -31.91 -2.26 -16.86
CA THR A 58 -32.80 -3.30 -17.40
C THR A 58 -32.03 -4.30 -18.26
N GLN A 59 -32.68 -5.43 -18.59
CA GLN A 59 -32.09 -6.42 -19.51
C GLN A 59 -31.90 -5.86 -20.93
N ASP A 60 -32.69 -4.86 -21.32
CA ASP A 60 -32.55 -4.17 -22.61
C ASP A 60 -31.35 -3.22 -22.61
N GLU A 61 -31.05 -2.57 -21.48
CA GLU A 61 -29.89 -1.70 -21.32
C GLU A 61 -28.57 -2.49 -21.16
N LEU A 62 -28.63 -3.66 -20.53
CA LEU A 62 -27.49 -4.57 -20.35
C LEU A 62 -27.87 -6.03 -20.69
N PRO A 63 -27.93 -6.38 -21.99
CA PRO A 63 -28.23 -7.75 -22.39
C PRO A 63 -27.06 -8.68 -22.08
N ALA A 64 -27.39 -9.90 -21.62
CA ALA A 64 -26.41 -10.94 -21.34
C ALA A 64 -25.80 -11.49 -22.64
N CYS A 65 -24.51 -11.81 -22.61
CA CYS A 65 -23.79 -12.46 -23.73
C CYS A 65 -24.01 -13.98 -23.82
N TYR A 66 -24.76 -14.56 -22.88
CA TYR A 66 -24.95 -16.00 -22.77
C TYR A 66 -26.41 -16.32 -22.43
N SER A 67 -26.80 -17.53 -22.79
CA SER A 67 -28.10 -18.10 -22.45
C SER A 67 -27.94 -19.08 -21.28
N GLY A 68 -28.91 -19.12 -20.38
CA GLY A 68 -28.89 -20.02 -19.22
C GLY A 68 -28.09 -19.47 -18.04
N ASP A 69 -27.37 -20.34 -17.34
CA ASP A 69 -26.79 -20.04 -16.03
C ASP A 69 -25.45 -19.29 -16.07
N ASP A 70 -24.60 -19.62 -17.06
CA ASP A 70 -23.27 -19.06 -17.23
C ASP A 70 -22.77 -19.11 -18.68
N TRP A 71 -21.54 -18.66 -18.88
CA TRP A 71 -20.85 -18.66 -20.18
C TRP A 71 -19.64 -19.61 -20.17
N ALA A 72 -19.77 -20.76 -19.52
CA ALA A 72 -18.72 -21.77 -19.44
C ALA A 72 -18.37 -22.32 -20.84
N GLY A 73 -17.09 -22.62 -21.06
CA GLY A 73 -16.61 -23.16 -22.34
C GLY A 73 -16.42 -22.13 -23.46
N VAL A 74 -16.87 -20.87 -23.30
CA VAL A 74 -16.77 -19.83 -24.34
C VAL A 74 -15.37 -19.71 -24.95
N THR A 75 -15.30 -19.68 -26.28
CA THR A 75 -14.05 -19.47 -27.02
C THR A 75 -13.62 -17.99 -26.94
N LEU A 76 -12.36 -17.70 -27.25
CA LEU A 76 -11.91 -16.30 -27.28
C LEU A 76 -12.65 -15.50 -28.36
N LEU A 77 -12.98 -16.13 -29.49
CA LEU A 77 -13.68 -15.49 -30.61
C LEU A 77 -15.09 -15.08 -30.19
N GLU A 78 -15.90 -16.00 -29.67
CA GLU A 78 -17.26 -15.71 -29.18
C GLU A 78 -17.24 -14.66 -28.05
N PHE A 79 -16.22 -14.71 -27.19
CA PHE A 79 -16.06 -13.73 -26.12
C PHE A 79 -15.79 -12.31 -26.67
N MET A 80 -15.05 -12.18 -27.76
CA MET A 80 -14.80 -10.90 -28.43
C MET A 80 -15.98 -10.41 -29.29
N ASP A 81 -16.81 -11.34 -29.79
CA ASP A 81 -17.91 -11.02 -30.71
C ASP A 81 -19.15 -10.46 -30.01
N CYS A 82 -19.34 -10.73 -28.71
CA CYS A 82 -20.49 -10.18 -27.98
C CYS A 82 -20.36 -8.65 -27.78
N PRO A 83 -21.26 -7.82 -28.35
CA PRO A 83 -21.17 -6.36 -28.24
C PRO A 83 -21.40 -5.85 -26.81
N SER A 84 -22.28 -6.52 -26.04
CA SER A 84 -22.60 -6.14 -24.66
C SER A 84 -21.64 -6.72 -23.62
N ASN A 85 -20.50 -7.28 -24.04
CA ASN A 85 -19.55 -7.88 -23.12
C ASN A 85 -18.98 -6.84 -22.14
N LEU A 86 -19.31 -6.97 -20.87
CA LEU A 86 -18.83 -6.09 -19.79
C LEU A 86 -17.32 -6.19 -19.56
N ALA A 87 -16.61 -7.13 -20.18
CA ALA A 87 -15.16 -7.11 -20.21
C ALA A 87 -14.62 -5.95 -21.05
N ASN A 88 -15.35 -5.45 -22.05
CA ASN A 88 -14.92 -4.32 -22.88
C ASN A 88 -14.83 -3.03 -22.04
N ASN A 89 -13.69 -2.34 -22.11
CA ASN A 89 -13.41 -1.09 -21.40
C ASN A 89 -13.80 -1.10 -19.91
N ARG A 90 -13.58 -2.25 -19.24
CA ARG A 90 -14.04 -2.48 -17.86
C ARG A 90 -13.42 -1.51 -16.86
N GLN A 91 -12.13 -1.20 -17.00
CA GLN A 91 -11.44 -0.33 -16.03
C GLN A 91 -11.98 1.11 -16.14
N VAL A 92 -12.14 1.62 -17.36
CA VAL A 92 -12.76 2.94 -17.59
C VAL A 92 -14.19 2.97 -17.07
N ARG A 93 -15.03 2.00 -17.45
CA ARG A 93 -16.44 1.96 -17.04
C ARG A 93 -16.60 1.90 -15.52
N MET A 94 -15.73 1.18 -14.82
CA MET A 94 -15.81 1.04 -13.35
C MET A 94 -15.18 2.18 -12.57
N LEU A 95 -14.38 3.04 -13.21
CA LEU A 95 -13.75 4.20 -12.58
C LEU A 95 -14.44 5.51 -12.93
N ALA A 96 -15.13 5.57 -14.05
CA ALA A 96 -15.90 6.74 -14.47
C ALA A 96 -17.18 6.89 -13.63
N ASP A 97 -17.64 8.14 -13.55
CA ASP A 97 -19.02 8.45 -13.19
C ASP A 97 -19.93 8.20 -14.40
N LEU A 98 -20.78 7.18 -14.31
CA LEU A 98 -21.67 6.78 -15.40
C LEU A 98 -22.89 7.70 -15.56
N SER A 99 -23.23 8.49 -14.54
CA SER A 99 -24.36 9.45 -14.63
C SER A 99 -24.13 10.49 -15.73
N LEU A 100 -22.86 10.86 -15.95
CA LEU A 100 -22.42 11.81 -16.98
C LEU A 100 -22.78 11.37 -18.41
N VAL A 101 -23.06 10.09 -18.62
CA VAL A 101 -23.37 9.52 -19.93
C VAL A 101 -24.74 8.84 -19.98
N GLY A 102 -25.63 9.17 -19.04
CA GLY A 102 -26.96 8.53 -18.97
C GLY A 102 -26.88 7.05 -18.57
N CYS A 103 -25.97 6.71 -17.65
CA CYS A 103 -25.80 5.37 -17.11
C CYS A 103 -25.55 4.31 -18.21
N TYR A 104 -26.40 3.28 -18.28
CA TYR A 104 -26.29 2.18 -19.24
C TYR A 104 -27.15 2.40 -20.50
N ASN A 105 -27.85 3.52 -20.61
CA ASN A 105 -28.57 3.87 -21.83
C ASN A 105 -27.57 4.32 -22.91
N LEU A 106 -27.29 3.44 -23.87
CA LEU A 106 -26.37 3.70 -24.96
C LEU A 106 -26.94 4.66 -26.02
N SER A 107 -28.25 4.86 -26.05
CA SER A 107 -28.92 5.74 -27.02
C SER A 107 -28.94 7.21 -26.60
N SER A 108 -28.44 7.55 -25.40
CA SER A 108 -28.47 8.91 -24.88
C SER A 108 -27.52 9.87 -25.62
N MET A 109 -26.45 9.34 -26.23
CA MET A 109 -25.43 10.13 -26.93
C MET A 109 -24.62 9.24 -27.88
N ASN A 110 -23.85 9.87 -28.78
CA ASN A 110 -22.98 9.14 -29.70
C ASN A 110 -21.84 8.42 -28.95
N GLU A 111 -21.36 7.31 -29.51
CA GLU A 111 -20.35 6.45 -28.86
C GLU A 111 -19.00 7.16 -28.66
N SER A 112 -18.59 8.01 -29.60
CA SER A 112 -17.30 8.72 -29.54
C SER A 112 -17.25 9.72 -28.39
N GLU A 113 -18.30 10.54 -28.26
CA GLU A 113 -18.51 11.50 -27.18
C GLU A 113 -18.66 10.80 -25.84
N ARG A 114 -19.45 9.72 -25.79
CA ARG A 114 -19.58 8.86 -24.61
C ARG A 114 -18.21 8.35 -24.15
N GLY A 115 -17.41 7.82 -25.08
CA GLY A 115 -16.08 7.30 -24.81
C GLY A 115 -15.14 8.38 -24.26
N ARG A 116 -15.18 9.58 -24.83
CA ARG A 116 -14.39 10.74 -24.37
C ARG A 116 -14.75 11.13 -22.93
N ILE A 117 -16.03 11.28 -22.62
CA ILE A 117 -16.52 11.65 -21.28
C ILE A 117 -16.12 10.59 -20.25
N LEU A 118 -16.32 9.31 -20.56
CA LEU A 118 -15.97 8.20 -19.69
C LEU A 118 -14.46 8.16 -19.39
N LEU A 119 -13.62 8.33 -20.41
CA LEU A 119 -12.16 8.34 -20.23
C LEU A 119 -11.70 9.52 -19.38
N GLU A 120 -12.22 10.71 -19.61
CA GLU A 120 -11.90 11.91 -18.84
C GLU A 120 -12.32 11.76 -17.37
N SER A 121 -13.55 11.28 -17.13
CA SER A 121 -14.07 10.99 -15.80
C SER A 121 -13.22 9.94 -15.07
N ALA A 122 -12.89 8.82 -15.72
CA ALA A 122 -12.05 7.77 -15.15
C ALA A 122 -10.63 8.28 -14.80
N ARG A 123 -10.02 9.12 -15.65
CA ARG A 123 -8.71 9.74 -15.37
C ARG A 123 -8.79 10.66 -14.15
N SER A 124 -9.82 11.50 -14.07
CA SER A 124 -10.05 12.42 -12.96
C SER A 124 -10.21 11.66 -11.64
N ASN A 125 -11.10 10.66 -11.62
CA ASN A 125 -11.37 9.84 -10.44
C ASN A 125 -10.14 9.04 -10.01
N LEU A 126 -9.44 8.40 -10.94
CA LEU A 126 -8.21 7.67 -10.63
C LEU A 126 -7.11 8.58 -10.05
N ARG A 127 -6.98 9.80 -10.58
CA ARG A 127 -6.02 10.79 -10.08
C ARG A 127 -6.37 11.25 -8.67
N SER A 128 -7.65 11.44 -8.36
CA SER A 128 -8.12 11.94 -7.06
C SER A 128 -8.15 10.87 -5.96
N MET A 129 -8.13 9.58 -6.32
CA MET A 129 -7.98 8.48 -5.36
C MET A 129 -6.72 8.64 -4.50
N ALA A 130 -6.84 8.22 -3.23
CA ALA A 130 -5.73 8.27 -2.27
C ALA A 130 -4.54 7.43 -2.76
N PHE A 131 -4.81 6.28 -3.38
CA PHE A 131 -3.79 5.40 -3.93
C PHE A 131 -4.35 4.51 -5.03
N TYR A 132 -3.52 4.18 -6.02
CA TYR A 132 -3.76 3.02 -6.88
C TYR A 132 -2.46 2.32 -7.21
N GLY A 133 -2.52 1.02 -7.45
CA GLY A 133 -1.39 0.21 -7.86
C GLY A 133 -1.55 -0.41 -9.23
N LEU A 134 -0.45 -0.92 -9.76
CA LEU A 134 -0.38 -1.62 -11.04
C LEU A 134 0.10 -3.05 -10.82
N THR A 135 -0.58 -4.01 -11.44
CA THR A 135 -0.29 -5.44 -11.23
C THR A 135 1.10 -5.87 -11.69
N GLU A 136 1.68 -5.15 -12.63
CA GLU A 136 2.99 -5.33 -13.27
C GLU A 136 4.13 -4.79 -12.40
N PHE A 137 3.81 -4.03 -11.35
CA PHE A 137 4.79 -3.35 -10.51
C PHE A 137 4.55 -3.59 -9.01
N GLN A 138 4.39 -4.86 -8.60
CA GLN A 138 4.01 -5.24 -7.23
C GLN A 138 4.87 -4.57 -6.14
N ARG A 139 6.19 -4.53 -6.32
CA ARG A 139 7.12 -3.88 -5.36
C ARG A 139 6.97 -2.36 -5.29
N LYS A 140 6.72 -1.69 -6.42
CA LYS A 140 6.48 -0.24 -6.44
C LYS A 140 5.11 0.08 -5.84
N THR A 141 4.13 -0.76 -6.13
CA THR A 141 2.77 -0.72 -5.54
C THR A 141 2.85 -0.82 -4.02
N GLN A 142 3.58 -1.81 -3.49
CA GLN A 142 3.84 -1.94 -2.05
C GLN A 142 4.46 -0.66 -1.48
N TYR A 143 5.58 -0.20 -2.06
CA TYR A 143 6.29 0.99 -1.60
C TYR A 143 5.40 2.23 -1.54
N LEU A 144 4.63 2.49 -2.60
CA LEU A 144 3.76 3.66 -2.66
C LEU A 144 2.61 3.55 -1.65
N PHE A 145 1.98 2.38 -1.51
CA PHE A 145 0.92 2.18 -0.51
C PHE A 145 1.42 2.45 0.91
N GLU A 146 2.57 1.87 1.27
CA GLU A 146 3.21 2.06 2.57
C GLU A 146 3.50 3.54 2.85
N ARG A 147 4.00 4.29 1.85
CA ARG A 147 4.29 5.72 1.98
C ARG A 147 3.02 6.58 2.02
N THR A 148 1.98 6.26 1.23
CA THR A 148 0.73 7.03 1.21
C THR A 148 0.03 6.98 2.56
N PHE A 149 -0.05 5.80 3.19
CA PHE A 149 -0.78 5.61 4.44
C PHE A 149 0.11 5.55 5.68
N SER A 150 1.43 5.72 5.52
CA SER A 150 2.41 5.54 6.60
C SER A 150 2.29 4.18 7.31
N LEU A 151 2.06 3.13 6.51
CA LEU A 151 1.93 1.74 6.94
C LEU A 151 3.12 0.91 6.47
N ARG A 152 3.25 -0.31 6.96
CA ARG A 152 4.23 -1.30 6.49
C ARG A 152 3.57 -2.67 6.38
N PHE A 153 3.80 -3.35 5.26
CA PHE A 153 3.41 -4.76 5.14
C PHE A 153 4.44 -5.65 5.86
N ILE A 154 3.95 -6.72 6.49
CA ILE A 154 4.80 -7.72 7.14
C ILE A 154 5.63 -8.46 6.10
N ALA A 155 4.98 -8.88 5.01
CA ALA A 155 5.60 -9.60 3.91
C ALA A 155 5.78 -8.70 2.69
N ALA A 156 6.96 -8.85 2.09
CA ALA A 156 7.30 -8.32 0.78
C ALA A 156 6.33 -8.82 -0.31
N PHE A 157 5.84 -7.92 -1.16
CA PHE A 157 5.08 -8.32 -2.35
C PHE A 157 6.00 -9.02 -3.35
N THR A 158 5.51 -10.11 -3.95
CA THR A 158 6.23 -10.89 -4.97
C THR A 158 5.62 -10.66 -6.34
N GLN A 159 6.46 -10.42 -7.36
CA GLN A 159 5.99 -10.32 -8.74
C GLN A 159 5.76 -11.72 -9.31
N ILE A 160 4.51 -12.02 -9.70
CA ILE A 160 4.15 -13.30 -10.33
C ILE A 160 3.66 -12.99 -11.75
N ASN A 161 4.55 -13.15 -12.72
CA ASN A 161 4.25 -12.86 -14.13
C ASN A 161 3.65 -14.06 -14.88
N SER A 162 3.84 -15.29 -14.37
CA SER A 162 3.25 -16.54 -14.86
C SER A 162 1.76 -16.63 -14.55
N THR A 163 0.98 -15.68 -15.06
CA THR A 163 -0.48 -15.65 -14.90
C THR A 163 -1.17 -16.51 -15.94
N ARG A 164 -2.42 -16.89 -15.67
CA ARG A 164 -3.28 -17.59 -16.65
C ARG A 164 -3.41 -16.84 -17.99
N ALA A 165 -3.28 -15.52 -17.99
CA ALA A 165 -3.26 -14.70 -19.21
C ALA A 165 -1.92 -14.77 -19.95
N ALA A 166 -0.80 -14.79 -19.22
CA ALA A 166 0.55 -14.91 -19.83
C ALA A 166 0.76 -16.27 -20.50
N GLY A 167 0.06 -17.32 -20.06
CA GLY A 167 0.06 -18.63 -20.71
C GLY A 167 -0.82 -18.74 -21.96
N VAL A 168 -1.59 -17.70 -22.32
CA VAL A 168 -2.37 -17.70 -23.57
C VAL A 168 -1.49 -17.18 -24.69
N GLY A 169 -1.02 -18.07 -25.55
CA GLY A 169 -0.42 -17.68 -26.83
C GLY A 169 -1.50 -17.10 -27.74
N ILE A 170 -1.52 -15.78 -27.91
CA ILE A 170 -2.40 -15.12 -28.88
C ILE A 170 -1.58 -14.57 -30.05
N GLY A 171 -2.11 -14.70 -31.26
CA GLY A 171 -1.53 -14.08 -32.46
C GLY A 171 -1.66 -12.55 -32.43
N ALA A 172 -0.86 -11.87 -33.27
CA ALA A 172 -0.86 -10.41 -33.36
C ALA A 172 -2.23 -9.82 -33.76
N ALA A 173 -2.98 -10.49 -34.64
CA ALA A 173 -4.32 -10.07 -35.05
C ALA A 173 -5.31 -10.08 -33.88
N ALA A 174 -5.32 -11.17 -33.09
CA ALA A 174 -6.18 -11.27 -31.91
C ALA A 174 -5.80 -10.22 -30.85
N ARG A 175 -4.49 -9.97 -30.66
CA ARG A 175 -4.02 -8.89 -29.76
C ARG A 175 -4.57 -7.53 -30.17
N ARG A 176 -4.42 -7.15 -31.45
CA ARG A 176 -4.92 -5.86 -31.97
C ARG A 176 -6.44 -5.74 -31.79
N ARG A 177 -7.17 -6.81 -32.07
CA ARG A 177 -8.63 -6.82 -31.86
C ARG A 177 -9.02 -6.59 -30.40
N ILE A 178 -8.30 -7.21 -29.45
CA ILE A 178 -8.53 -6.98 -28.02
C ILE A 178 -8.19 -5.53 -27.62
N GLU A 179 -7.11 -4.97 -28.18
CA GLU A 179 -6.73 -3.57 -27.97
C GLU A 179 -7.82 -2.61 -28.48
N GLU A 180 -8.42 -2.88 -29.65
CA GLU A 180 -9.55 -2.11 -30.20
C GLU A 180 -10.79 -2.17 -29.30
N LEU A 181 -11.19 -3.38 -28.87
CA LEU A 181 -12.32 -3.57 -27.95
C LEU A 181 -12.11 -2.91 -26.58
N ASN A 182 -10.85 -2.66 -26.21
CA ASN A 182 -10.45 -2.06 -24.95
C ASN A 182 -9.73 -0.72 -25.16
N LEU A 183 -10.03 0.02 -26.24
CA LEU A 183 -9.32 1.23 -26.62
C LEU A 183 -9.28 2.29 -25.50
N LEU A 184 -10.40 2.48 -24.78
CA LEU A 184 -10.45 3.43 -23.66
C LEU A 184 -9.60 2.94 -22.48
N ASP A 185 -9.65 1.64 -22.19
CA ASP A 185 -8.82 1.00 -21.17
C ASP A 185 -7.32 1.12 -21.49
N VAL A 186 -6.92 1.02 -22.77
CA VAL A 186 -5.53 1.27 -23.24
C VAL A 186 -5.11 2.70 -22.92
N GLN A 187 -5.92 3.68 -23.33
CA GLN A 187 -5.63 5.10 -23.07
C GLN A 187 -5.64 5.47 -21.58
N LEU A 188 -6.48 4.81 -20.78
CA LEU A 188 -6.50 4.97 -19.33
C LEU A 188 -5.25 4.35 -18.70
N TYR A 189 -4.87 3.15 -19.12
CA TYR A 189 -3.75 2.41 -18.55
C TYR A 189 -2.42 3.09 -18.85
N GLU A 190 -2.21 3.62 -20.05
CA GLU A 190 -1.03 4.44 -20.40
C GLU A 190 -0.92 5.66 -19.48
N TYR A 191 -2.00 6.44 -19.36
CA TYR A 191 -2.07 7.56 -18.42
C TYR A 191 -1.76 7.14 -16.97
N ALA A 192 -2.40 6.06 -16.51
CA ALA A 192 -2.24 5.56 -15.14
C ALA A 192 -0.81 5.10 -14.87
N LYS A 193 -0.17 4.45 -15.85
CA LYS A 193 1.21 3.97 -15.77
C LYS A 193 2.19 5.13 -15.64
N ASP A 194 2.03 6.16 -16.45
CA ASP A 194 2.90 7.34 -16.41
C ASP A 194 2.76 8.08 -15.08
N LEU A 195 1.52 8.36 -14.66
CA LEU A 195 1.26 9.01 -13.38
C LEU A 195 1.78 8.19 -12.18
N PHE A 196 1.63 6.86 -12.23
CA PHE A 196 2.11 5.97 -11.18
C PHE A 196 3.64 6.00 -11.06
N LEU A 197 4.35 5.92 -12.19
CA LEU A 197 5.81 5.97 -12.21
C LEU A 197 6.31 7.35 -11.76
N GLN A 198 5.64 8.44 -12.15
CA GLN A 198 5.97 9.78 -11.65
C GLN A 198 5.78 9.88 -10.12
N ARG A 199 4.65 9.42 -9.58
CA ARG A 199 4.40 9.35 -8.12
C ARG A 199 5.49 8.58 -7.39
N PHE A 200 5.90 7.43 -7.95
CA PHE A 200 6.99 6.63 -7.42
C PHE A 200 8.32 7.40 -7.38
N GLN A 201 8.68 8.06 -8.48
CA GLN A 201 9.94 8.83 -8.55
C GLN A 201 9.95 10.01 -7.56
N VAL A 202 8.86 10.77 -7.48
CA VAL A 202 8.74 11.90 -6.53
C VAL A 202 8.88 11.40 -5.09
N SER A 203 8.14 10.35 -4.72
CA SER A 203 8.21 9.76 -3.39
C SER A 203 9.62 9.27 -3.04
N ARG A 204 10.31 8.61 -3.99
CA ARG A 204 11.69 8.14 -3.80
C ARG A 204 12.71 9.26 -3.67
N ARG A 205 12.55 10.36 -4.41
CA ARG A 205 13.39 11.56 -4.27
C ARG A 205 13.18 12.20 -2.89
N GLY A 206 11.93 12.29 -2.44
CA GLY A 206 11.56 12.76 -1.09
C GLY A 206 12.23 11.94 0.01
N GLU A 207 12.10 10.61 -0.03
CA GLU A 207 12.73 9.70 0.94
C GLU A 207 14.26 9.88 0.99
N ARG A 208 14.92 10.00 -0.17
CA ARG A 208 16.36 10.24 -0.23
C ARG A 208 16.75 11.57 0.43
N ARG A 209 15.94 12.62 0.25
CA ARG A 209 16.16 13.92 0.88
C ARG A 209 15.98 13.83 2.41
N GLU A 210 14.90 13.21 2.88
CA GLU A 210 14.66 12.95 4.32
C GLU A 210 15.83 12.20 4.96
N LEU A 211 16.36 11.17 4.28
CA LEU A 211 17.52 10.41 4.75
C LEU A 211 18.79 11.27 4.81
N ARG A 212 19.03 12.15 3.83
CA ARG A 212 20.16 13.09 3.85
C ARG A 212 20.05 14.09 5.00
N GLU A 213 18.89 14.69 5.19
CA GLU A 213 18.61 15.62 6.29
C GLU A 213 18.83 14.94 7.65
N ARG A 214 18.32 13.71 7.84
CA ARG A 214 18.56 12.90 9.04
C ARG A 214 20.05 12.63 9.29
N ARG A 215 20.84 12.34 8.24
CA ARG A 215 22.29 12.14 8.35
C ARG A 215 23.01 13.41 8.77
N VAL A 216 22.67 14.55 8.18
CA VAL A 216 23.23 15.86 8.56
C VAL A 216 22.88 16.20 10.00
N GLN A 217 21.62 16.00 10.41
CA GLN A 217 21.18 16.26 11.78
C GLN A 217 21.91 15.37 12.80
N ARG A 218 22.09 14.08 12.49
CA ARG A 218 22.90 13.17 13.32
C ARG A 218 24.36 13.62 13.43
N ARG A 219 24.96 14.16 12.36
CA ARG A 219 26.33 14.72 12.40
C ARG A 219 26.40 15.97 13.29
N LYS A 220 25.44 16.89 13.15
CA LYS A 220 25.34 18.10 14.01
C LYS A 220 25.17 17.71 15.48
N GLN A 221 24.29 16.77 15.79
CA GLN A 221 24.10 16.28 17.17
C GLN A 221 25.36 15.62 17.73
N ARG A 222 26.08 14.83 16.92
CA ARG A 222 27.37 14.25 17.34
C ARG A 222 28.43 15.31 17.62
N ARG A 223 28.51 16.35 16.77
CA ARG A 223 29.42 17.47 16.97
C ARG A 223 29.08 18.25 18.24
N TRP A 224 27.81 18.62 18.42
CA TRP A 224 27.33 19.30 19.63
C TRP A 224 27.61 18.49 20.91
N ARG A 225 27.36 17.17 20.89
CA ARG A 225 27.69 16.29 22.03
C ARG A 225 29.19 16.25 22.34
N LYS A 226 30.04 16.30 21.32
CA LYS A 226 31.50 16.39 21.52
C LYS A 226 31.89 17.74 22.11
N GLU A 227 31.36 18.84 21.59
CA GLU A 227 31.62 20.20 22.08
C GLU A 227 31.18 20.35 23.55
N GLN A 228 30.00 19.83 23.92
CA GLN A 228 29.52 19.80 25.30
C GLN A 228 30.41 18.96 26.21
N ARG A 229 30.87 17.80 25.73
CA ARG A 229 31.77 16.93 26.51
C ARG A 229 33.15 17.56 26.70
N VAL A 230 33.68 18.26 25.70
CA VAL A 230 34.92 19.03 25.81
C VAL A 230 34.73 20.19 26.78
N ALA A 231 33.63 20.94 26.70
CA ALA A 231 33.32 22.02 27.63
C ALA A 231 33.17 21.54 29.09
N PHE A 232 32.63 20.33 29.31
CA PHE A 232 32.53 19.71 30.64
C PHE A 232 33.87 19.15 31.14
N LEU A 233 34.75 18.69 30.24
CA LEU A 233 36.07 18.14 30.56
C LEU A 233 37.18 19.19 30.59
N SER A 234 36.91 20.46 30.29
CA SER A 234 37.82 21.56 30.61
C SER A 234 37.64 21.89 32.09
N PRO A 235 38.56 21.48 32.98
CA PRO A 235 38.56 21.99 34.34
C PRO A 235 39.00 23.46 34.27
N HIS A 236 38.53 24.24 35.22
CA HIS A 236 39.19 25.49 35.58
C HIS A 236 40.64 25.13 35.94
N ARG A 237 41.59 25.26 34.99
CA ARG A 237 43.01 25.22 35.32
C ARG A 237 43.31 26.47 36.13
N THR A 238 43.41 26.31 37.44
CA THR A 238 44.13 27.26 38.28
C THR A 238 45.62 27.12 37.98
N GLU A 239 46.33 28.24 37.85
CA GLU A 239 47.72 28.40 37.37
C GLU A 239 48.78 27.55 38.11
N GLY A 240 48.42 26.75 39.12
CA GLY A 240 49.34 25.89 39.88
C GLY A 240 49.43 24.42 39.42
N GLU A 241 48.55 23.94 38.52
CA GLU A 241 48.57 22.54 38.07
C GLU A 241 49.35 22.31 36.74
N GLU A 242 49.65 23.38 36.00
CA GLU A 242 50.40 23.28 34.72
C GLU A 242 51.88 22.93 34.92
N GLU A 243 52.50 23.37 36.03
CA GLU A 243 53.90 23.05 36.34
C GLU A 243 54.12 21.56 36.66
N GLN A 244 53.11 20.86 37.22
CA GLN A 244 53.22 19.44 37.57
C GLN A 244 53.00 18.52 36.36
N GLU A 245 52.12 18.89 35.42
CA GLU A 245 51.92 18.11 34.18
C GLU A 245 53.14 18.23 33.22
N GLU A 246 53.81 19.39 33.15
CA GLU A 246 55.01 19.54 32.31
C GLU A 246 56.20 18.71 32.84
N GLU A 247 56.42 18.64 34.15
CA GLU A 247 57.46 17.76 34.74
C GLU A 247 57.15 16.27 34.52
N GLU A 248 55.88 15.84 34.62
CA GLU A 248 55.50 14.46 34.34
C GLU A 248 55.63 14.10 32.85
N GLU A 249 55.31 15.02 31.94
CA GLU A 249 55.43 14.81 30.50
C GLU A 249 56.90 14.82 30.03
N GLU A 250 57.76 15.67 30.62
CA GLU A 250 59.20 15.64 30.41
C GLU A 250 59.83 14.35 30.99
N GLY A 251 59.38 13.92 32.17
CA GLY A 251 59.74 12.63 32.76
C GLY A 251 59.28 11.41 31.93
N ARG A 252 58.18 11.53 31.18
CA ARG A 252 57.69 10.48 30.26
C ARG A 252 58.46 10.49 28.94
N ARG A 253 58.85 11.66 28.41
CA ARG A 253 59.71 11.79 27.22
C ARG A 253 61.13 11.26 27.46
N ARG A 254 61.68 11.45 28.67
CA ARG A 254 62.96 10.84 29.07
C ARG A 254 62.87 9.30 29.18
N ARG A 255 61.72 8.76 29.57
CA ARG A 255 61.45 7.30 29.62
C ARG A 255 61.36 6.65 28.24
N THR A 256 60.99 7.39 27.19
CA THR A 256 60.88 6.87 25.80
C THR A 256 62.21 6.77 25.05
N TRP A 257 63.30 7.40 25.52
CA TRP A 257 64.61 7.40 24.85
C TRP A 257 65.72 6.63 25.59
N ALA A 258 65.37 5.83 26.60
CA ALA A 258 66.33 4.97 27.29
C ALA A 258 66.41 3.57 26.63
N PRO A 259 67.60 3.06 26.27
CA PRO A 259 67.75 1.71 25.72
C PRO A 259 67.30 0.63 26.72
N LEU A 260 66.60 -0.42 26.25
CA LEU A 260 65.98 -1.49 27.06
C LEU A 260 66.90 -2.23 28.07
N ARG A 261 68.22 -2.01 28.05
CA ARG A 261 69.18 -2.71 28.90
C ARG A 261 69.34 -2.16 30.31
N THR A 262 68.80 -0.97 30.62
CA THR A 262 68.96 -0.34 31.95
C THR A 262 67.70 -0.36 32.81
N MET A 263 66.64 -1.06 32.41
CA MET A 263 65.40 -1.12 33.19
C MET A 263 65.39 -2.24 34.26
N PRO A 264 65.01 -1.94 35.53
CA PRO A 264 64.82 -2.95 36.57
C PRO A 264 63.76 -3.99 36.19
N ALA A 265 64.00 -5.26 36.54
CA ALA A 265 63.17 -6.39 36.12
C ALA A 265 61.66 -6.28 36.47
N ARG A 266 61.30 -5.49 37.48
CA ARG A 266 59.89 -5.27 37.89
C ARG A 266 59.03 -4.51 36.89
N TRP A 267 59.64 -3.87 35.87
CA TRP A 267 58.94 -2.99 34.93
C TRP A 267 58.83 -3.55 33.51
N ARG A 268 59.16 -4.84 33.31
CA ARG A 268 59.05 -5.51 32.00
C ARG A 268 57.67 -6.09 31.69
N ALA A 269 56.74 -6.08 32.64
CA ALA A 269 55.46 -6.78 32.52
C ALA A 269 54.28 -5.93 32.02
N ASP A 270 54.39 -4.60 31.92
CA ASP A 270 53.27 -3.72 31.51
C ASP A 270 53.31 -3.33 30.02
N ARG A 271 53.61 -4.28 29.14
CA ARG A 271 53.29 -4.14 27.71
C ARG A 271 52.07 -5.00 27.41
N ILE A 272 50.88 -4.44 27.68
CA ILE A 272 49.61 -5.01 27.25
C ILE A 272 49.48 -4.75 25.74
N ASP A 273 49.35 -5.84 24.99
CA ASP A 273 49.14 -5.88 23.55
C ASP A 273 47.76 -5.30 23.19
N LEU A 274 47.72 -4.27 22.34
CA LEU A 274 46.49 -3.57 21.93
C LEU A 274 45.73 -4.30 20.81
N ASN A 275 45.62 -5.62 20.89
CA ASN A 275 44.89 -6.42 19.91
C ASN A 275 44.08 -7.53 20.59
N GLU A 276 43.13 -7.18 21.44
CA GLU A 276 41.99 -8.05 21.78
C GLU A 276 40.83 -7.20 22.30
N ALA A 277 39.72 -7.18 21.55
CA ALA A 277 38.50 -6.47 21.90
C ALA A 277 37.54 -7.41 22.64
N PRO A 278 37.00 -7.07 23.82
CA PRO A 278 35.90 -7.82 24.40
C PRO A 278 34.55 -7.29 23.88
N HIS A 279 33.72 -8.24 23.45
CA HIS A 279 32.30 -8.06 23.16
C HIS A 279 31.53 -7.61 24.42
N GLY A 280 30.77 -6.52 24.30
CA GLY A 280 29.83 -6.03 25.32
C GLY A 280 28.36 -6.36 24.96
N PRO A 281 27.47 -6.48 25.96
CA PRO A 281 26.17 -7.15 25.81
C PRO A 281 25.08 -6.30 25.13
N GLU A 282 24.15 -7.05 24.55
CA GLU A 282 22.89 -6.64 23.92
C GLU A 282 21.99 -5.87 24.90
N VAL A 283 21.48 -4.70 24.47
CA VAL A 283 20.47 -3.94 25.22
C VAL A 283 19.15 -4.01 24.46
N ASP A 284 18.22 -4.74 25.07
CA ASP A 284 16.82 -4.90 24.69
C ASP A 284 16.05 -3.58 24.87
N ILE A 285 15.44 -3.07 23.79
CA ILE A 285 14.62 -1.86 23.82
C ILE A 285 13.17 -2.28 23.72
N GLY A 286 12.50 -2.22 24.87
CA GLY A 286 11.09 -2.55 25.06
C GLY A 286 10.14 -1.87 24.06
N GLN A 287 9.22 -2.69 23.57
CA GLN A 287 8.11 -2.32 22.72
C GLN A 287 7.10 -1.46 23.50
N ARG A 288 6.70 -0.31 22.93
CA ARG A 288 5.50 0.42 23.35
C ARG A 288 4.34 0.07 22.42
N PRO A 289 3.11 -0.10 22.93
CA PRO A 289 1.95 -0.40 22.10
C PRO A 289 1.55 0.82 21.27
N VAL A 290 1.46 0.64 19.95
CA VAL A 290 0.85 1.59 19.02
C VAL A 290 -0.60 1.18 18.85
N CYS A 291 -1.52 2.09 19.14
CA CYS A 291 -2.95 1.90 18.90
C CYS A 291 -3.21 1.66 17.42
N ILE A 292 -3.65 0.44 17.08
CA ILE A 292 -4.05 0.06 15.73
C ILE A 292 -5.42 0.68 15.47
N GLY A 293 -5.47 1.71 14.63
CA GLY A 293 -6.70 2.07 13.94
C GLY A 293 -7.06 0.96 12.97
N THR A 294 -8.26 0.40 13.10
CA THR A 294 -8.79 -0.62 12.18
C THR A 294 -8.96 -0.02 10.79
N VAL A 295 -7.96 -0.20 9.93
CA VAL A 295 -8.16 -0.18 8.48
C VAL A 295 -8.76 -1.54 8.14
N SER A 296 -10.03 -1.55 7.73
CA SER A 296 -10.66 -2.74 7.16
C SER A 296 -10.03 -3.00 5.80
N ALA A 297 -8.81 -3.56 5.81
CA ALA A 297 -8.12 -4.02 4.62
C ALA A 297 -8.78 -5.35 4.21
N ILE A 298 -9.59 -5.30 3.16
CA ILE A 298 -9.97 -6.51 2.42
C ILE A 298 -8.65 -7.18 2.00
N PRO A 299 -8.42 -8.47 2.31
CA PRO A 299 -7.15 -9.11 2.03
C PRO A 299 -6.82 -9.02 0.53
N PHE A 300 -5.67 -8.40 0.24
CA PHE A 300 -5.11 -8.13 -1.09
C PHE A 300 -4.73 -9.42 -1.89
N ALA A 301 -5.05 -10.60 -1.36
CA ALA A 301 -4.75 -11.90 -1.94
C ALA A 301 -5.95 -12.60 -2.61
N ALA A 302 -7.12 -11.96 -2.72
CA ALA A 302 -8.32 -12.60 -3.26
C ALA A 302 -8.66 -12.26 -4.72
N MET A 303 -7.75 -11.60 -5.48
CA MET A 303 -8.00 -11.25 -6.89
C MET A 303 -7.21 -12.08 -7.90
N GLN A 304 -6.47 -13.08 -7.44
CA GLN A 304 -5.88 -14.12 -8.29
C GLN A 304 -6.36 -15.49 -7.83
N SER A 305 -7.48 -15.94 -8.42
CA SER A 305 -7.92 -17.34 -8.50
C SER A 305 -7.83 -18.17 -7.21
N ARG A 306 -8.81 -18.08 -6.31
CA ARG A 306 -9.07 -19.19 -5.39
C ARG A 306 -9.82 -20.29 -6.13
N SER A 307 -9.13 -21.42 -6.30
CA SER A 307 -9.70 -22.70 -6.70
C SER A 307 -10.66 -23.18 -5.61
N VAL A 308 -11.94 -23.33 -5.93
CA VAL A 308 -12.88 -24.09 -5.10
C VAL A 308 -12.63 -25.57 -5.42
N ARG A 309 -11.92 -26.28 -4.54
CA ARG A 309 -11.99 -27.75 -4.52
C ARG A 309 -13.29 -28.13 -3.82
N GLN A 310 -14.25 -28.64 -4.58
CA GLN A 310 -15.33 -29.45 -4.02
C GLN A 310 -14.73 -30.79 -3.59
N HIS A 311 -14.79 -31.10 -2.29
CA HIS A 311 -14.76 -32.48 -1.82
C HIS A 311 -16.06 -32.78 -1.09
N SER A 312 -16.88 -33.59 -1.75
CA SER A 312 -17.87 -34.45 -1.11
C SER A 312 -17.14 -35.48 -0.25
N ALA A 313 -17.39 -35.49 1.06
CA ALA A 313 -17.33 -36.70 1.89
C ALA A 313 -18.01 -36.47 3.23
N ARG A 314 -19.05 -37.28 3.48
CA ARG A 314 -19.70 -37.49 4.78
C ARG A 314 -18.69 -38.02 5.80
N ARG A 315 -18.75 -37.53 7.04
CA ARG A 315 -18.84 -38.30 8.31
C ARG A 315 -18.60 -37.34 9.48
N GLY A 316 -19.53 -37.37 10.44
CA GLY A 316 -19.45 -36.56 11.64
C GLY A 316 -18.50 -37.15 12.67
N VAL A 317 -17.95 -36.28 13.52
CA VAL A 317 -17.55 -36.58 14.89
C VAL A 317 -17.76 -35.28 15.69
N ARG A 318 -18.40 -35.42 16.84
CA ARG A 318 -18.58 -34.40 17.87
C ARG A 318 -17.24 -34.07 18.50
N GLU A 319 -16.96 -32.79 18.73
CA GLU A 319 -16.18 -32.40 19.91
C GLU A 319 -16.56 -30.99 20.36
N SER A 320 -17.10 -30.96 21.58
CA SER A 320 -17.34 -29.80 22.42
C SER A 320 -16.07 -29.50 23.21
N MET A 321 -15.67 -28.23 23.35
CA MET A 321 -15.43 -27.64 24.68
C MET A 321 -15.05 -26.15 24.65
N LEU A 322 -15.81 -25.45 25.50
CA LEU A 322 -15.47 -24.33 26.38
C LEU A 322 -15.25 -22.88 25.88
N VAL A 323 -16.03 -22.05 26.58
CA VAL A 323 -16.22 -20.61 26.58
C VAL A 323 -15.42 -19.99 27.73
N ARG A 324 -14.95 -18.74 27.54
CA ARG A 324 -14.98 -17.54 28.44
C ARG A 324 -13.78 -16.66 28.05
N SER A 325 -13.84 -15.33 27.98
CA SER A 325 -14.67 -14.25 28.55
C SER A 325 -14.48 -13.03 27.64
N GLY A 326 -15.44 -12.13 27.35
CA GLY A 326 -16.26 -11.34 28.26
C GLY A 326 -16.03 -9.85 27.94
N GLY A 327 -16.97 -9.20 27.24
CA GLY A 327 -16.91 -7.78 26.91
C GLY A 327 -18.30 -7.24 26.58
N LYS A 328 -18.94 -6.59 27.57
CA LYS A 328 -20.28 -5.99 27.52
C LYS A 328 -20.39 -4.94 26.42
N VAL A 329 -21.30 -5.13 25.46
CA VAL A 329 -21.86 -4.04 24.64
C VAL A 329 -23.26 -3.76 25.16
N ARG A 330 -23.47 -2.55 25.68
CA ARG A 330 -24.81 -2.07 26.07
C ARG A 330 -25.62 -1.82 24.80
N GLY A 331 -26.72 -2.53 24.66
CA GLY A 331 -27.74 -2.24 23.66
C GLY A 331 -28.57 -1.02 24.09
N CYS A 332 -28.79 -0.10 23.15
CA CYS A 332 -29.96 0.76 23.17
C CYS A 332 -31.00 0.12 22.26
N ARG A 333 -32.10 -0.33 22.85
CA ARG A 333 -33.34 -0.71 22.18
C ARG A 333 -34.42 0.24 22.70
N GLU A 334 -35.46 0.40 21.86
CA GLU A 334 -36.70 1.18 22.03
C GLU A 334 -36.62 2.64 21.59
N ARG A 335 -37.61 3.18 20.86
CA ARG A 335 -39.04 2.79 20.83
C ARG A 335 -39.69 3.21 19.50
N LEU A 336 -40.47 2.30 18.92
CA LEU A 336 -41.59 2.63 18.04
C LEU A 336 -42.59 3.49 18.83
N LEU A 337 -43.25 4.45 18.18
CA LEU A 337 -44.67 4.77 18.34
C LEU A 337 -45.07 5.80 17.27
N GLN A 338 -46.08 5.39 16.48
CA GLN A 338 -47.09 6.14 15.71
C GLN A 338 -46.68 7.33 14.85
#